data_AF-A0A815VME3-F1
#
_entry.id   AF-A0A815VME3-F1
#
_cell.length_a   1.000
_cell.length_b   1.000
_cell.length_c   1.000
_cell.angle_alpha   90.00
_cell.angle_beta   90.00
_cell.angle_gamma   90.00
#
_symmetry.space_group_name_H-M   'P 1'
#
loop_
_entity.id
_entity.type
_entity.pdbx_description
1 polymer ?
#
loop_
_entity_poly.entity_id
_entity_poly.type
_entity_poly.pdbx_seq_one_letter_code
_entity_poly.pdbx_strand_id
1 'polypeptide(L)'
;MNNVLIFTGVELNFNPSSLPSGWSLCYSATYATIMGGSSLPSILSSCNQNNLLLGCRPVGSASLTVAAMGNRNDVLYDCGSANNCVHVANGVGWYYSDSYSWGFVSGGDTVTRSSCDTASTNANYRLCWHTNNNGGYRCGSTTDLNSDTSWDKVIYQSN
;
A
#
# COMPACT_ATOMS: atom_id res chain seq x y z
N MET A 1 -12.73 -16.19 -15.38
CA MET A 1 -11.51 -15.64 -16.01
C MET A 1 -10.57 -15.26 -14.89
N ASN A 2 -9.33 -15.72 -14.96
CA ASN A 2 -8.51 -16.03 -13.78
C ASN A 2 -8.07 -14.79 -13.01
N ASN A 3 -8.38 -14.80 -11.72
CA ASN A 3 -7.97 -13.85 -10.69
C ASN A 3 -6.47 -14.07 -10.41
N VAL A 4 -5.57 -13.55 -11.25
CA VAL A 4 -4.14 -13.88 -11.14
C VAL A 4 -3.38 -12.81 -10.35
N LEU A 5 -3.39 -12.97 -9.03
CA LEU A 5 -2.25 -12.54 -8.22
C LEU A 5 -1.02 -13.28 -8.72
N ILE A 6 0.03 -12.56 -9.08
CA ILE A 6 1.23 -13.13 -9.72
C ILE A 6 2.35 -13.47 -8.73
N PHE A 7 2.23 -12.99 -7.49
CA PHE A 7 3.12 -13.37 -6.39
C PHE A 7 2.35 -13.37 -5.06
N THR A 8 2.95 -14.00 -4.06
CA THR A 8 2.46 -14.08 -2.68
C THR A 8 3.45 -13.37 -1.76
N GLY A 9 2.96 -12.72 -0.71
CA GLY A 9 3.79 -12.02 0.25
C GLY A 9 4.17 -10.61 -0.21
N VAL A 10 5.20 -10.06 0.45
CA VAL A 10 5.73 -8.73 0.17
C VAL A 10 7.02 -8.87 -0.64
N GLU A 11 7.06 -8.23 -1.80
CA GLU A 11 8.20 -8.24 -2.70
C GLU A 11 9.03 -6.95 -2.56
N LEU A 12 10.35 -7.10 -2.63
CA LEU A 12 11.30 -6.00 -2.66
C LEU A 12 11.84 -5.80 -4.07
N ASN A 13 12.12 -4.55 -4.45
CA ASN A 13 12.66 -4.22 -5.78
C ASN A 13 11.79 -4.75 -6.94
N PHE A 14 10.47 -4.77 -6.77
CA PHE A 14 9.54 -5.31 -7.75
C PHE A 14 9.46 -4.39 -8.97
N ASN A 15 9.67 -4.93 -10.17
CA ASN A 15 9.53 -4.17 -11.42
C ASN A 15 8.10 -4.31 -11.98
N PRO A 16 7.28 -3.24 -12.02
CA PRO A 16 5.91 -3.29 -12.55
C PRO A 16 5.82 -3.68 -14.03
N SER A 17 6.90 -3.59 -14.81
CA SER A 17 6.91 -4.09 -16.19
C SER A 17 6.81 -5.61 -16.28
N SER A 18 6.98 -6.32 -15.16
CA SER A 18 6.74 -7.78 -15.06
C SER A 18 5.27 -8.12 -14.88
N LEU A 19 4.40 -7.14 -14.60
CA LEU A 19 2.96 -7.37 -14.50
C LEU A 19 2.41 -7.81 -15.88
N PRO A 20 1.59 -8.87 -15.93
CA PRO A 20 1.04 -9.34 -17.19
C PRO A 20 0.00 -8.36 -17.75
N SER A 21 -0.37 -8.57 -19.02
CA SER A 21 -1.47 -7.84 -19.65
C SER A 21 -2.74 -7.89 -18.80
N GLY A 22 -3.35 -6.74 -18.56
CA GLY A 22 -4.55 -6.60 -17.71
C GLY A 22 -4.29 -5.83 -16.42
N TRP A 23 -3.05 -5.75 -15.97
CA TRP A 23 -2.67 -4.81 -14.91
C TRP A 23 -2.46 -3.40 -15.47
N SER A 24 -2.93 -2.40 -14.73
CA SER A 24 -2.72 -0.98 -15.06
C SER A 24 -2.48 -0.15 -13.80
N LEU A 25 -1.71 0.93 -13.93
CA LEU A 25 -1.55 1.93 -12.88
C LEU A 25 -2.84 2.75 -12.78
N CYS A 26 -3.45 2.81 -11.60
CA CYS A 26 -4.69 3.57 -11.37
C CYS A 26 -4.51 4.76 -10.42
N TYR A 27 -3.41 4.79 -9.67
CA TYR A 27 -3.05 5.94 -8.82
C TYR A 27 -1.53 6.06 -8.70
N SER A 28 -1.02 7.28 -8.80
CA SER A 28 0.36 7.64 -8.50
C SER A 28 0.40 9.07 -7.98
N ALA A 29 1.04 9.28 -6.83
CA ALA A 29 1.28 10.61 -6.30
C ALA A 29 2.45 10.57 -5.31
N THR A 30 3.10 11.71 -5.12
CA THR A 30 4.19 11.82 -4.14
C THR A 30 3.69 11.54 -2.72
N TYR A 31 4.58 11.16 -1.81
CA TYR A 31 4.23 10.94 -0.41
C TYR A 31 3.66 12.19 0.27
N ALA A 32 4.11 13.40 -0.13
CA ALA A 32 3.56 14.68 0.28
C ALA A 32 2.07 14.88 -0.07
N THR A 33 1.57 14.20 -1.09
CA THR A 33 0.17 14.31 -1.51
C THR A 33 -0.75 13.66 -0.47
N ILE A 34 -1.62 14.44 0.17
CA ILE A 34 -2.64 13.91 1.09
C ILE A 34 -3.61 13.05 0.28
N MET A 35 -3.83 11.80 0.73
CA MET A 35 -4.75 10.87 0.07
C MET A 35 -6.00 10.55 0.91
N GLY A 36 -6.06 11.04 2.14
CA GLY A 36 -7.18 10.86 3.05
C GLY A 36 -8.37 11.78 2.78
N GLY A 37 -9.36 11.72 3.69
CA GLY A 37 -10.53 12.60 3.65
C GLY A 37 -11.30 12.50 2.34
N SER A 38 -11.59 13.64 1.70
CA SER A 38 -12.38 13.71 0.47
C SER A 38 -11.67 13.13 -0.78
N SER A 39 -10.35 12.94 -0.73
CA SER A 39 -9.59 12.37 -1.86
C SER A 39 -9.70 10.84 -1.92
N LEU A 40 -9.81 10.18 -0.78
CA LEU A 40 -9.79 8.71 -0.71
C LEU A 40 -10.93 8.05 -1.51
N PRO A 41 -12.20 8.50 -1.45
CA PRO A 41 -13.28 7.94 -2.26
C PRO A 41 -13.00 8.00 -3.77
N SER A 42 -12.40 9.09 -4.26
CA SER A 42 -12.05 9.26 -5.68
C SER A 42 -10.89 8.35 -6.11
N ILE A 43 -9.94 8.09 -5.21
CA ILE A 43 -8.86 7.12 -5.45
C ILE A 43 -9.45 5.71 -5.54
N LEU A 44 -10.33 5.34 -4.61
CA LEU A 44 -10.96 4.01 -4.61
C LEU A 44 -11.92 3.80 -5.79
N SER A 45 -12.56 4.85 -6.31
CA SER A 45 -13.39 4.75 -7.51
C SER A 45 -12.57 4.62 -8.79
N SER A 46 -11.37 5.21 -8.84
CA SER A 46 -10.43 5.10 -9.97
C SER A 46 -9.70 3.76 -9.96
N CYS A 47 -9.30 3.33 -8.78
CA CYS A 47 -8.72 2.02 -8.51
C CYS A 47 -9.81 1.04 -8.07
N ASN A 48 -10.71 0.61 -8.95
CA ASN A 48 -11.93 -0.15 -8.62
C ASN A 48 -11.95 -1.63 -9.04
N GLN A 49 -10.86 -2.18 -9.57
CA GLN A 49 -10.84 -3.58 -10.00
C GLN A 49 -10.65 -4.57 -8.83
N ASN A 50 -10.79 -5.87 -9.11
CA ASN A 50 -10.82 -6.96 -8.13
C ASN A 50 -9.48 -7.19 -7.42
N ASN A 51 -8.36 -6.92 -8.07
CA ASN A 51 -7.02 -7.09 -7.52
C ASN A 51 -6.35 -5.74 -7.43
N LEU A 52 -5.67 -5.52 -6.31
CA LEU A 52 -4.85 -4.33 -6.09
C LEU A 52 -3.42 -4.74 -5.78
N LEU A 53 -2.47 -3.97 -6.29
CA LEU A 53 -1.10 -3.96 -5.85
C LEU A 53 -0.81 -2.58 -5.27
N LEU A 54 -0.39 -2.54 -4.01
CA LEU A 54 0.13 -1.34 -3.37
C LEU A 54 1.65 -1.39 -3.42
N GLY A 55 2.28 -0.25 -3.68
CA GLY A 55 3.71 -0.13 -3.58
C GLY A 55 4.19 1.30 -3.55
N CYS A 56 5.49 1.45 -3.48
CA CYS A 56 6.13 2.76 -3.46
C CYS A 56 7.54 2.71 -4.02
N ARG A 57 8.05 3.88 -4.41
CA ARG A 57 9.36 4.02 -5.04
C ARG A 57 9.90 5.44 -4.92
N PRO A 58 11.21 5.67 -5.11
CA PRO A 58 11.70 6.99 -5.48
C PRO A 58 11.07 7.46 -6.79
N VAL A 59 10.77 8.75 -6.89
CA VAL A 59 10.27 9.38 -8.11
C VAL A 59 11.23 9.10 -9.26
N GLY A 60 10.69 8.66 -10.40
CA GLY A 60 11.46 8.30 -11.59
C GLY A 60 12.07 6.88 -11.57
N SER A 61 11.99 6.14 -10.46
CA SER A 61 12.44 4.74 -10.42
C SER A 61 11.52 3.83 -11.24
N ALA A 62 12.11 2.94 -12.03
CA ALA A 62 11.34 1.90 -12.72
C ALA A 62 10.81 0.83 -11.75
N SER A 63 11.53 0.56 -10.65
CA SER A 63 11.19 -0.49 -9.69
C SER A 63 10.55 0.08 -8.43
N LEU A 64 9.61 -0.67 -7.87
CA LEU A 64 9.01 -0.44 -6.56
C LEU A 64 9.97 -0.96 -5.49
N THR A 65 10.29 -0.13 -4.51
CA THR A 65 11.13 -0.51 -3.38
C THR A 65 10.50 -1.64 -2.58
N VAL A 66 9.19 -1.53 -2.34
CA VAL A 66 8.37 -2.56 -1.73
C VAL A 66 7.00 -2.59 -2.40
N ALA A 67 6.46 -3.80 -2.60
CA ALA A 67 5.16 -4.02 -3.19
C ALA A 67 4.46 -5.23 -2.58
N ALA A 68 3.14 -5.18 -2.52
CA ALA A 68 2.30 -6.30 -2.14
C ALA A 68 1.01 -6.29 -2.97
N MET A 69 0.45 -7.46 -3.26
CA MET A 69 -0.81 -7.59 -3.99
C MET A 69 -1.80 -8.52 -3.29
N GLY A 70 -3.08 -8.26 -3.48
CA GLY A 70 -4.16 -9.06 -2.92
C GLY A 70 -5.49 -8.77 -3.60
N ASN A 71 -6.51 -9.56 -3.26
CA ASN A 71 -7.87 -9.21 -3.64
C ASN A 71 -8.25 -7.90 -2.95
N ARG A 72 -9.05 -7.08 -3.63
CA ARG A 72 -9.52 -5.78 -3.14
C ARG A 72 -10.10 -5.87 -1.74
N ASN A 73 -10.93 -6.88 -1.47
CA ASN A 73 -11.58 -7.06 -0.17
C ASN A 73 -10.58 -7.34 0.96
N ASP A 74 -9.44 -7.98 0.64
CA ASP A 74 -8.38 -8.22 1.60
C ASP A 74 -7.54 -6.95 1.82
N VAL A 75 -7.18 -6.27 0.72
CA VAL A 75 -6.37 -5.04 0.73
C VAL A 75 -7.11 -3.87 1.43
N LEU A 76 -8.44 -3.88 1.38
CA LEU A 76 -9.32 -2.89 2.01
C LEU A 76 -10.03 -3.43 3.26
N TYR A 77 -9.51 -4.49 3.87
CA TYR A 77 -10.06 -5.00 5.13
C TYR A 77 -10.00 -3.90 6.20
N ASP A 78 -11.18 -3.47 6.67
CA ASP A 78 -11.29 -2.35 7.60
C ASP A 78 -10.85 -2.77 9.01
N CYS A 79 -9.76 -2.16 9.44
CA CYS A 79 -9.16 -2.31 10.76
C CYS A 79 -9.53 -1.15 11.69
N GLY A 80 -10.29 -0.16 11.23
CA GLY A 80 -10.58 1.07 11.94
C GLY A 80 -9.31 1.72 12.51
N SER A 81 -9.41 2.23 13.73
CA SER A 81 -8.32 2.86 14.48
C SER A 81 -7.55 1.90 15.40
N ALA A 82 -7.77 0.58 15.31
CA ALA A 82 -7.05 -0.37 16.15
C ALA A 82 -5.54 -0.38 15.82
N ASN A 83 -4.72 -0.20 16.85
CA ASN A 83 -3.28 -0.01 16.71
C ASN A 83 -2.53 -1.25 16.20
N ASN A 84 -3.08 -2.45 16.38
CA ASN A 84 -2.44 -3.74 16.10
C ASN A 84 -3.25 -4.62 15.13
N CYS A 85 -4.30 -4.09 14.52
CA CYS A 85 -5.12 -4.88 13.58
C CYS A 85 -4.34 -5.16 12.30
N VAL A 86 -4.37 -6.44 11.90
CA VAL A 86 -3.79 -6.97 10.66
C VAL A 86 -4.71 -8.06 10.15
N HIS A 87 -5.07 -8.02 8.87
CA HIS A 87 -5.78 -9.07 8.14
C HIS A 87 -4.80 -9.82 7.24
N VAL A 88 -4.58 -11.11 7.49
CA VAL A 88 -3.60 -11.89 6.71
C VAL A 88 -4.27 -12.53 5.51
N ALA A 89 -3.81 -12.17 4.31
CA ALA A 89 -4.24 -12.76 3.05
C ALA A 89 -3.12 -12.68 2.01
N ASN A 90 -3.03 -13.68 1.13
CA ASN A 90 -1.97 -13.79 0.12
C ASN A 90 -0.54 -13.65 0.68
N GLY A 91 -0.29 -14.12 1.92
CA GLY A 91 1.01 -13.99 2.58
C GLY A 91 1.36 -12.58 3.09
N VAL A 92 0.40 -11.65 3.07
CA VAL A 92 0.56 -10.24 3.45
C VAL A 92 -0.35 -9.92 4.62
N GLY A 93 0.13 -9.13 5.58
CA GLY A 93 -0.68 -8.55 6.63
C GLY A 93 -1.21 -7.18 6.19
N TRP A 94 -2.49 -7.11 5.82
CA TRP A 94 -3.17 -5.89 5.38
C TRP A 94 -3.78 -5.12 6.54
N TYR A 95 -3.83 -3.80 6.41
CA TYR A 95 -4.67 -2.96 7.25
C TYR A 95 -5.16 -1.75 6.46
N TYR A 96 -6.43 -1.43 6.64
CA TYR A 96 -7.06 -0.27 6.03
C TYR A 96 -7.97 0.43 7.05
N SER A 97 -8.18 1.71 6.84
CA SER A 97 -9.23 2.52 7.45
C SER A 97 -9.33 3.79 6.63
N ASP A 98 -10.53 4.34 6.47
CA ASP A 98 -10.77 5.57 5.73
C ASP A 98 -10.31 6.85 6.46
N SER A 99 -9.93 6.74 7.74
CA SER A 99 -9.71 7.87 8.65
C SER A 99 -8.47 7.70 9.53
N TYR A 100 -7.67 6.65 9.30
CA TYR A 100 -6.46 6.35 10.07
C TYR A 100 -5.25 6.07 9.16
N SER A 101 -5.11 4.85 8.67
CA SER A 101 -4.02 4.47 7.74
C SER A 101 -4.38 3.29 6.86
N TRP A 102 -3.71 3.23 5.72
CA TRP A 102 -3.73 2.14 4.75
C TRP A 102 -2.32 1.64 4.49
N GLY A 103 -2.11 0.33 4.52
CA GLY A 103 -0.80 -0.25 4.28
C GLY A 103 -0.74 -1.75 4.45
N PHE A 104 0.49 -2.25 4.55
CA PHE A 104 0.76 -3.67 4.71
C PHE A 104 2.08 -3.94 5.44
N VAL A 105 2.22 -5.18 5.91
CA VAL A 105 3.42 -5.82 6.43
C VAL A 105 3.54 -7.26 5.89
N SER A 106 4.66 -7.94 6.12
CA SER A 106 4.76 -9.38 5.86
C SER A 106 3.72 -10.17 6.65
N GLY A 107 3.19 -11.25 6.08
CA GLY A 107 2.26 -12.14 6.79
C GLY A 107 2.89 -12.70 8.07
N GLY A 108 2.23 -12.48 9.20
CA GLY A 108 2.72 -12.87 10.54
C GLY A 108 3.41 -11.74 11.32
N ASP A 109 3.76 -10.63 10.67
CA ASP A 109 4.27 -9.46 11.37
C ASP A 109 3.13 -8.68 12.04
N THR A 110 3.45 -8.06 13.19
CA THR A 110 2.56 -7.12 13.86
C THR A 110 2.80 -5.69 13.39
N VAL A 111 1.80 -4.83 13.57
CA VAL A 111 1.87 -3.39 13.33
C VAL A 111 1.76 -2.60 14.64
N THR A 112 2.28 -1.38 14.64
CA THR A 112 2.03 -0.40 15.70
C THR A 112 1.54 0.89 15.05
N ARG A 113 0.23 0.99 14.82
CA ARG A 113 -0.39 2.13 14.14
C ARG A 113 -0.62 3.26 15.14
N SER A 114 0.16 4.33 15.05
CA SER A 114 -0.08 5.63 15.72
C SER A 114 -0.42 6.67 14.65
N SER A 115 -1.58 6.51 14.02
CA SER A 115 -1.99 7.09 12.72
C SER A 115 -1.23 6.60 11.48
N CYS A 116 -0.07 5.97 11.64
CA CYS A 116 0.54 5.04 10.68
C CYS A 116 1.37 4.00 11.43
N ASP A 117 1.73 2.90 10.77
CA ASP A 117 2.61 1.86 11.34
C ASP A 117 4.01 2.42 11.60
N THR A 118 4.46 2.35 12.85
CA THR A 118 5.78 2.81 13.32
C THR A 118 6.71 1.65 13.71
N ALA A 119 6.24 0.40 13.70
CA ALA A 119 7.06 -0.74 14.08
C ALA A 119 8.28 -0.92 13.14
N SER A 120 9.36 -1.50 13.66
CA SER A 120 10.64 -1.64 12.94
C SER A 120 11.01 -3.09 12.59
N THR A 121 10.30 -4.09 13.13
CA THR A 121 10.51 -5.51 12.78
C THR A 121 10.33 -5.69 11.28
N ASN A 122 11.32 -6.27 10.58
CA ASN A 122 11.24 -6.46 9.12
C ASN A 122 10.91 -5.16 8.35
N ALA A 123 11.48 -4.02 8.75
CA ALA A 123 11.11 -2.70 8.24
C ALA A 123 11.03 -2.58 6.71
N ASN A 124 11.91 -3.26 5.97
CA ASN A 124 11.91 -3.25 4.50
C ASN A 124 10.60 -3.74 3.87
N TYR A 125 9.83 -4.58 4.57
CA TYR A 125 8.62 -5.23 4.08
C TYR A 125 7.34 -4.51 4.53
N ARG A 126 7.42 -3.21 4.80
CA ARG A 126 6.31 -2.41 5.35
C ARG A 126 5.97 -1.25 4.42
N LEU A 127 4.70 -0.90 4.37
CA LEU A 127 4.24 0.31 3.69
C LEU A 127 3.12 0.91 4.51
N CYS A 128 3.13 2.22 4.72
CA CYS A 128 2.04 2.88 5.41
C CYS A 128 1.77 4.27 4.86
N TRP A 129 0.51 4.52 4.54
CA TRP A 129 -0.01 5.83 4.17
C TRP A 129 -1.06 6.28 5.16
N HIS A 130 -1.04 7.57 5.50
CA HIS A 130 -2.14 8.13 6.25
C HIS A 130 -3.37 8.27 5.36
N THR A 131 -4.55 7.98 5.92
CA THR A 131 -5.84 8.22 5.28
C THR A 131 -6.61 9.36 5.97
N ASN A 132 -5.92 10.12 6.82
CA ASN A 132 -6.40 11.39 7.36
C ASN A 132 -5.75 12.59 6.61
N ASN A 133 -5.62 13.75 7.25
CA ASN A 133 -5.10 14.98 6.65
C ASN A 133 -3.56 15.02 6.51
N ASN A 134 -2.91 13.87 6.31
CA ASN A 134 -1.47 13.76 6.19
C ASN A 134 -1.07 12.93 4.95
N GLY A 135 0.20 13.06 4.53
CA GLY A 135 0.78 12.31 3.41
C GLY A 135 1.02 10.82 3.72
N GLY A 136 1.95 10.20 3.00
CA GLY A 136 2.40 8.84 3.35
C GLY A 136 3.46 8.86 4.45
N TYR A 137 3.55 7.82 5.29
CA TYR A 137 4.58 7.78 6.35
C TYR A 137 5.83 7.01 5.92
N ARG A 138 5.67 5.81 5.34
CA ARG A 138 6.81 4.94 5.03
C ARG A 138 6.70 4.15 3.75
N CYS A 139 7.87 3.94 3.16
CA CYS A 139 8.15 3.04 2.06
C CYS A 139 9.29 2.09 2.46
N GLY A 140 8.98 0.87 2.86
CA GLY A 140 9.94 -0.04 3.48
C GLY A 140 10.54 0.58 4.74
N SER A 141 11.86 0.53 4.86
CA SER A 141 12.61 1.13 5.97
C SER A 141 12.70 2.65 5.93
N THR A 142 12.34 3.29 4.81
CA THR A 142 12.35 4.75 4.69
C THR A 142 11.10 5.32 5.35
N THR A 143 11.26 6.07 6.43
CA THR A 143 10.19 6.69 7.23
C THR A 143 10.14 8.20 7.07
N ASP A 144 9.18 8.84 7.74
CA ASP A 144 9.04 10.30 7.83
C ASP A 144 8.82 10.98 6.47
N LEU A 145 8.18 10.25 5.55
CA LEU A 145 7.93 10.68 4.17
C LEU A 145 6.72 11.64 4.03
N ASN A 146 6.11 12.07 5.13
CA ASN A 146 4.81 12.77 5.18
C ASN A 146 4.69 14.00 4.27
N SER A 147 5.80 14.68 4.02
CA SER A 147 5.87 15.86 3.15
C SER A 147 6.88 15.67 2.02
N ASP A 148 7.30 14.43 1.76
CA ASP A 148 8.35 14.12 0.80
C ASP A 148 7.82 14.08 -0.64
N THR A 149 8.51 14.81 -1.52
CA THR A 149 8.19 14.92 -2.95
C THR A 149 9.09 14.07 -3.84
N SER A 150 10.03 13.34 -3.26
CA SER A 150 11.00 12.45 -3.90
C SER A 150 10.60 10.97 -3.86
N TRP A 151 9.53 10.61 -3.15
CA TRP A 151 8.95 9.27 -3.13
C TRP A 151 7.50 9.27 -3.62
N ASP A 152 7.12 8.26 -4.40
CA ASP A 152 5.78 8.01 -4.91
C ASP A 152 5.07 6.88 -4.16
N LYS A 153 3.78 7.10 -3.87
CA LYS A 153 2.77 6.10 -3.58
C LYS A 153 2.17 5.63 -4.91
N VAL A 154 2.04 4.32 -5.11
CA VAL A 154 1.43 3.78 -6.34
C VAL A 154 0.41 2.69 -6.04
N ILE A 155 -0.65 2.65 -6.84
CA ILE A 155 -1.63 1.56 -6.85
C ILE A 155 -1.78 1.08 -8.29
N TYR A 156 -1.55 -0.22 -8.49
CA TYR A 156 -1.91 -0.93 -9.71
C TYR A 156 -3.14 -1.79 -9.47
N GLN A 157 -3.88 -2.07 -10.53
CA GLN A 157 -5.10 -2.86 -10.44
C GLN A 157 -5.25 -3.82 -11.63
N SER A 158 -5.96 -4.92 -11.42
CA SER A 158 -6.42 -5.85 -12.46
C SER A 158 -7.73 -6.51 -12.05
N ASN A 159 -8.42 -7.16 -13.00
CA ASN A 159 -9.70 -7.82 -12.81
C ASN A 159 -9.55 -9.33 -12.57
#